data_AF-A0A9E6E5S8-F1
#
_entry.id   AF-A0A9E6E5S8-F1
#
_cell.length_a   1.000
_cell.length_b   1.000
_cell.length_c   1.000
_cell.angle_alpha   90.00
_cell.angle_beta   90.00
_cell.angle_gamma   90.00
#
_symmetry.space_group_name_H-M   'P 1'
#
loop_
_entity.id
_entity.type
_entity.pdbx_description
1 polymer ?
#
loop_
_entity_poly.entity_id
_entity_poly.type
_entity_poly.pdbx_seq_one_letter_code
_entity_poly.pdbx_strand_id
1 'polypeptide(L)'
;MKNTLIAASLMIAMAGTVQAAEWGYKGDKGPEHWGDVAKECATGKNQSPIDIKDVVDAELMPLNIEYQGMVTGLTNNGHTLQAVVEGNNAVTVD
;
A
#
# COMPACT_ATOMS: atom_id res chain seq x y z
N MET A 1 -58.69 7.04 20.16
CA MET A 1 -58.79 5.84 19.29
C MET A 1 -57.47 5.70 18.54
N LYS A 2 -56.77 4.59 18.83
CA LYS A 2 -55.81 3.87 17.99
C LYS A 2 -54.63 4.63 17.38
N ASN A 3 -53.54 4.60 18.15
CA ASN A 3 -52.15 4.42 17.74
C ASN A 3 -52.01 3.91 16.28
N THR A 4 -51.48 4.75 15.40
CA THR A 4 -51.04 4.33 14.07
C THR A 4 -49.52 4.53 13.99
N LEU A 5 -48.83 3.48 14.45
CA LEU A 5 -47.66 2.87 13.84
C LEU A 5 -46.44 3.75 13.55
N ILE A 6 -45.56 3.80 14.54
CA ILE A 6 -44.11 3.90 14.36
C ILE A 6 -43.66 2.66 13.58
N ALA A 7 -43.29 2.82 12.31
CA ALA A 7 -42.57 1.80 11.54
C ALA A 7 -41.88 2.44 10.33
N ALA A 8 -40.83 3.23 10.58
CA ALA A 8 -39.90 3.66 9.53
C ALA A 8 -38.45 3.68 10.06
N SER A 9 -38.14 2.73 10.95
CA SER A 9 -36.81 2.54 11.53
C SER A 9 -36.35 1.10 11.31
N LEU A 10 -36.04 0.76 10.05
CA LEU A 10 -35.03 -0.26 9.70
C LEU A 10 -34.77 -0.28 8.17
N MET A 11 -33.87 0.58 7.70
CA MET A 11 -32.96 0.23 6.60
C MET A 11 -31.57 0.73 6.99
N ILE A 12 -30.94 0.02 7.92
CA ILE A 12 -29.49 -0.04 7.97
C ILE A 12 -29.11 -1.07 6.92
N ALA A 13 -28.59 -0.62 5.79
CA ALA A 13 -27.63 -1.40 5.04
C ALA A 13 -26.44 -0.47 4.81
N MET A 14 -25.36 -0.79 5.52
CA MET A 14 -24.03 -0.24 5.39
C MET A 14 -23.69 0.07 3.92
N ALA A 15 -23.83 1.33 3.51
CA ALA A 15 -22.92 1.89 2.52
C ALA A 15 -21.66 2.34 3.28
N GLY A 16 -21.03 1.41 3.99
CA GLY A 16 -19.58 1.48 4.06
C GLY A 16 -19.18 1.30 2.61
N THR A 17 -18.79 2.39 1.93
CA THR A 17 -17.99 2.24 0.73
C THR A 17 -16.81 1.42 1.20
N VAL A 18 -16.83 0.11 0.92
CA VAL A 18 -15.60 -0.62 0.72
C VAL A 18 -15.00 0.17 -0.43
N GLN A 19 -14.14 1.14 -0.08
CA GLN A 19 -13.15 1.68 -0.99
C GLN A 19 -12.33 0.45 -1.36
N ALA A 20 -12.85 -0.35 -2.29
CA ALA A 20 -12.15 -1.46 -2.88
C ALA A 20 -10.87 -0.82 -3.37
N ALA A 21 -9.73 -1.25 -2.82
CA ALA A 21 -8.42 -0.66 -3.09
C ALA A 21 -8.40 -0.21 -4.55
N GLU A 22 -8.15 1.09 -4.76
CA GLU A 22 -8.34 1.73 -6.07
C GLU A 22 -7.43 1.11 -7.14
N TRP A 23 -6.51 0.24 -6.73
CA TRP A 23 -5.57 -0.48 -7.56
C TRP A 23 -5.55 -1.98 -7.25
N GLY A 24 -5.04 -2.77 -8.18
CA GLY A 24 -4.73 -4.19 -8.07
C GLY A 24 -3.67 -4.60 -9.07
N TYR A 25 -3.36 -5.90 -9.17
CA TYR A 25 -2.31 -6.39 -10.08
C TYR A 25 -2.84 -6.91 -11.42
N LYS A 26 -4.17 -6.95 -11.63
CA LYS A 26 -4.80 -7.55 -12.81
C LYS A 26 -6.07 -6.81 -13.22
N GLY A 27 -6.46 -6.98 -14.49
CA GLY A 27 -7.69 -6.42 -15.07
C GLY A 27 -7.69 -4.89 -15.06
N ASP A 28 -8.89 -4.31 -15.01
CA ASP A 28 -9.11 -2.86 -15.12
C ASP A 28 -8.56 -2.04 -13.94
N LYS A 29 -8.02 -2.70 -12.92
CA LYS A 29 -7.31 -2.08 -11.79
C LYS A 29 -5.80 -2.37 -11.82
N GLY A 30 -5.31 -3.03 -12.86
CA GLY A 30 -3.92 -3.45 -13.02
C GLY A 30 -2.94 -2.29 -13.17
N PRO A 31 -1.62 -2.55 -13.18
CA PRO A 31 -0.59 -1.53 -13.26
C PRO A 31 -0.71 -0.60 -14.48
N GLU A 32 -1.21 -1.10 -15.61
CA GLU A 32 -1.49 -0.31 -16.82
C GLU A 32 -2.49 0.83 -16.58
N HIS A 33 -3.30 0.77 -15.51
CA HIS A 33 -4.33 1.73 -15.14
C HIS A 33 -4.01 2.54 -13.87
N TRP A 34 -2.87 2.32 -13.21
CA TRP A 34 -2.55 3.02 -11.95
C TRP A 34 -2.36 4.53 -12.12
N GLY A 35 -2.21 5.02 -13.36
CA GLY A 35 -2.25 6.45 -13.68
C GLY A 35 -3.53 7.16 -13.23
N ASP A 36 -4.64 6.43 -13.14
CA ASP A 36 -5.93 6.94 -12.66
C ASP A 36 -5.97 7.05 -11.12
N VAL A 37 -5.12 6.29 -10.42
CA VAL A 37 -4.94 6.35 -8.96
C VAL A 37 -3.93 7.42 -8.58
N ALA A 38 -2.78 7.43 -9.25
CA ALA A 38 -1.73 8.42 -9.09
C ALA A 38 -1.05 8.69 -10.44
N LYS A 39 -1.01 9.96 -10.86
CA LYS A 39 -0.52 10.36 -12.19
C LYS A 39 0.94 9.97 -12.42
N GLU A 40 1.72 9.91 -11.36
CA GLU A 40 3.13 9.54 -11.34
C GLU A 40 3.35 8.13 -11.89
N CYS A 41 2.39 7.21 -11.66
CA CYS A 41 2.48 5.83 -12.15
C CYS A 41 2.47 5.75 -13.69
N ALA A 42 1.83 6.71 -14.38
CA ALA A 42 1.80 6.75 -15.85
C ALA A 42 2.80 7.75 -16.44
N THR A 43 3.09 8.85 -15.74
CA THR A 43 3.85 9.98 -16.31
C THR A 43 5.26 10.13 -15.74
N GLY A 44 5.54 9.52 -14.58
CA GLY A 44 6.84 9.54 -13.93
C GLY A 44 7.93 8.97 -14.83
N LYS A 45 9.10 9.63 -14.83
CA LYS A 45 10.26 9.21 -15.64
C LYS A 45 11.30 8.40 -14.87
N ASN A 46 11.21 8.41 -13.54
CA ASN A 46 12.05 7.64 -12.64
C ASN A 46 11.14 6.72 -11.83
N GLN A 47 10.67 5.64 -12.44
CA GLN A 47 9.79 4.65 -11.79
C GLN A 47 10.59 3.41 -11.42
N SER A 48 10.06 2.64 -10.48
CA SER A 48 10.52 1.30 -10.13
C SER A 48 9.39 0.29 -10.36
N PRO A 49 9.68 -0.99 -10.62
CA PRO A 49 11.02 -1.60 -10.75
C PRO A 49 11.71 -1.23 -12.08
N ILE A 50 13.03 -1.45 -12.13
CA ILE A 50 13.84 -1.38 -13.35
C ILE A 50 14.57 -2.70 -13.59
N ASP A 51 15.02 -2.90 -14.82
CA ASP A 51 15.95 -3.96 -15.18
C ASP A 51 17.39 -3.45 -14.99
N ILE A 52 18.17 -4.08 -14.11
CA ILE A 52 19.53 -3.64 -13.77
C ILE A 52 20.52 -4.23 -14.79
N LYS A 53 20.82 -3.47 -15.84
CA LYS A 53 21.71 -3.89 -16.95
C LYS A 53 22.90 -2.97 -17.17
N ASP A 54 22.65 -1.66 -17.24
CA ASP A 54 23.65 -0.64 -17.55
C ASP A 54 24.30 -0.11 -16.25
N VAL A 55 24.93 -1.00 -15.50
CA VAL A 55 25.62 -0.65 -14.25
C VAL A 55 26.89 0.14 -14.54
N VAL A 56 27.23 1.07 -13.65
CA VAL A 56 28.47 1.84 -13.68
C VAL A 56 29.19 1.59 -12.37
N ASP A 57 30.49 1.29 -12.44
CA ASP A 57 31.32 1.16 -11.25
C ASP A 57 31.41 2.52 -10.55
N ALA A 58 31.10 2.52 -9.26
CA ALA A 58 31.11 3.70 -8.43
C ALA A 58 31.75 3.38 -7.07
N GLU A 59 32.50 4.35 -6.54
CA GLU A 59 32.96 4.30 -5.15
C GLU A 59 31.80 4.72 -4.24
N LEU A 60 31.06 3.72 -3.75
CA LEU A 60 29.93 3.93 -2.85
C LEU A 60 30.39 3.84 -1.39
N MET A 61 29.90 4.74 -0.55
CA MET A 61 30.03 4.60 0.90
C MET A 61 29.29 3.35 1.37
N PRO A 62 29.83 2.59 2.33
CA PRO A 62 29.13 1.44 2.88
C PRO A 62 27.84 1.89 3.58
N LEU A 63 26.81 1.05 3.52
CA LEU A 63 25.61 1.26 4.33
C LEU A 63 25.89 0.79 5.76
N ASN A 64 25.66 1.65 6.75
CA ASN A 64 25.58 1.22 8.14
C ASN A 64 24.15 0.74 8.42
N ILE A 65 24.01 -0.55 8.75
CA ILE A 65 22.72 -1.21 8.95
C ILE A 65 22.60 -1.61 10.42
N GLU A 66 21.69 -0.96 11.14
CA GLU A 66 21.46 -1.17 12.57
C GLU A 66 20.05 -1.68 12.82
N TYR A 67 19.88 -3.01 12.83
CA TYR A 67 18.60 -3.65 13.14
C TYR A 67 18.65 -4.25 14.55
N GLN A 68 18.19 -3.49 15.53
CA GLN A 68 18.10 -3.89 16.95
C GLN A 68 16.64 -4.12 17.38
N GLY A 69 15.70 -3.92 16.46
CA GLY A 69 14.29 -4.16 16.67
C GLY A 69 13.88 -5.62 16.53
N MET A 70 12.57 -5.84 16.36
CA MET A 70 12.00 -7.16 16.12
C MET A 70 10.77 -7.08 15.22
N VAL A 71 10.48 -8.19 14.54
CA VAL A 71 9.20 -8.38 13.84
C VAL A 71 8.15 -8.75 14.88
N THR A 72 7.10 -7.93 15.02
CA THR A 72 6.03 -8.14 16.02
C THR A 72 4.76 -8.70 15.42
N GLY A 73 4.63 -8.70 14.09
CA GLY A 73 3.45 -9.23 13.42
C GLY A 73 3.59 -9.36 11.92
N LEU A 74 2.58 -9.99 11.33
CA LEU A 74 2.40 -10.14 9.88
C LEU A 74 0.97 -9.71 9.52
N THR A 75 0.86 -8.83 8.52
CA THR A 75 -0.43 -8.34 8.00
C THR A 75 -0.57 -8.74 6.54
N ASN A 76 -1.65 -9.43 6.19
CA ASN A 76 -2.06 -9.57 4.80
C ASN A 76 -2.99 -8.42 4.44
N ASN A 77 -2.56 -7.52 3.56
CA ASN A 77 -3.35 -6.35 3.15
C ASN A 77 -4.10 -6.54 1.82
N GLY A 78 -4.16 -7.77 1.30
CA GLY A 78 -4.77 -8.10 0.00
C GLY A 78 -3.84 -7.89 -1.19
N HIS A 79 -2.71 -7.21 -1.01
CA HIS A 79 -1.70 -6.97 -2.05
C HIS A 79 -0.36 -7.67 -1.75
N THR A 80 0.00 -7.81 -0.47
CA THR A 80 1.21 -8.49 0.00
C THR A 80 1.06 -9.02 1.42
N LEU A 81 2.03 -9.81 1.88
CA LEU A 81 2.27 -10.06 3.29
C LEU A 81 3.32 -9.06 3.80
N GLN A 82 2.93 -8.24 4.77
CA GLN A 82 3.78 -7.19 5.33
C GLN A 82 4.18 -7.56 6.76
N ALA A 83 5.49 -7.53 7.04
CA ALA A 83 6.01 -7.61 8.40
C ALA A 83 5.87 -6.26 9.12
N VAL A 84 5.36 -6.30 10.35
CA VAL A 84 5.36 -5.16 11.26
C VAL A 84 6.62 -5.24 12.10
N VAL A 85 7.39 -4.17 12.13
CA VAL A 85 8.66 -4.08 12.86
C VAL A 85 8.56 -3.00 13.94
N GLU A 86 9.10 -3.30 15.12
CA GLU A 86 9.21 -2.37 16.25
C GLU A 86 10.64 -2.31 16.76
N GLY A 87 10.94 -1.31 17.59
CA GLY A 87 12.30 -1.05 18.09
C GLY A 87 13.17 -0.27 17.09
N ASN A 88 14.47 -0.18 17.39
CA ASN A 88 15.40 0.59 16.59
C ASN A 88 15.84 -0.20 15.35
N ASN A 89 15.43 0.27 14.16
CA ASN A 89 15.84 -0.28 12.88
C ASN A 89 16.20 0.89 11.96
N ALA A 90 17.49 1.07 11.68
CA ALA A 90 18.00 2.19 10.89
C ALA A 90 18.96 1.70 9.80
N VAL A 91 18.98 2.45 8.69
CA VAL A 91 20.02 2.35 7.67
C VAL A 91 20.54 3.77 7.45
N THR A 92 21.84 3.96 7.62
CA THR A 92 22.51 5.25 7.38
C THR A 92 23.62 5.10 6.36
N VAL A 93 24.02 6.25 5.81
CA VAL A 93 25.21 6.39 4.97
C VAL A 93 26.01 7.50 5.62
N ASP A 94 27.13 7.13 6.26
CA ASP A 94 28.03 8.00 7.01
C ASP A 94 29.43 8.10 6.39
#